data_AF-A0A2Y9B1N6-F1
#
_entry.id   AF-A0A2Y9B1N6-F1
#
_cell.length_a   1.000
_cell.length_b   1.000
_cell.length_c   1.000
_cell.angle_alpha   90.00
_cell.angle_beta   90.00
_cell.angle_gamma   90.00
#
_symmetry.space_group_name_H-M   'P 1'
#
loop_
_entity.id
_entity.type
_entity.pdbx_description
1 polymer ?
#
loop_
_entity_poly.entity_id
_entity_poly.type
_entity_poly.pdbx_seq_one_letter_code
_entity_poly.pdbx_strand_id
1 'polypeptide(L)'
;MTKAFAIPALAVALAAPAVAAERYEAALDCVPAEVALDYTCIVQLSRGGVPVADAAFTVKPDMPSMPLAHNIAPVPAAAAETPGEYAVPLTLDMHGRWVLRLDISAPARDVVVIDHAFEPE
;
A
#
# COMPACT_ATOMS: atom_id res chain seq x y z
N MET A 1 38.30 -62.42 6.20
CA MET A 1 36.93 -61.90 6.42
C MET A 1 37.01 -60.38 6.35
N THR A 2 36.73 -59.80 5.18
CA THR A 2 36.90 -58.35 4.94
C THR A 2 35.52 -57.71 4.99
N LYS A 3 35.25 -56.90 6.01
CA LYS A 3 33.96 -56.26 6.23
C LYS A 3 33.97 -54.90 5.53
N ALA A 4 33.22 -54.75 4.44
CA ALA A 4 33.06 -53.47 3.77
C ALA A 4 32.14 -52.56 4.61
N PHE A 5 32.64 -51.40 4.99
CA PHE A 5 31.83 -50.34 5.60
C PHE A 5 31.26 -49.46 4.48
N ALA A 6 29.94 -49.44 4.36
CA ALA A 6 29.23 -48.52 3.49
C ALA A 6 29.19 -47.13 4.16
N ILE A 7 29.76 -46.12 3.48
CA ILE A 7 29.71 -44.72 3.89
C ILE A 7 28.36 -44.16 3.41
N PRO A 8 27.50 -43.60 4.28
CA PRO A 8 26.26 -42.99 3.83
C PRO A 8 26.58 -41.67 3.13
N ALA A 9 26.08 -41.49 1.90
CA ALA A 9 26.18 -40.24 1.17
C ALA A 9 25.25 -39.20 1.82
N LEU A 10 25.83 -38.18 2.45
CA LEU A 10 25.09 -37.05 3.01
C LEU A 10 24.67 -36.12 1.86
N ALA A 11 23.40 -36.15 1.49
CA ALA A 11 22.83 -35.23 0.51
C ALA A 11 22.75 -33.82 1.09
N VAL A 12 23.59 -32.91 0.58
CA VAL A 12 23.50 -31.47 0.89
C VAL A 12 22.36 -30.88 0.05
N ALA A 13 21.25 -30.53 0.71
CA ALA A 13 20.17 -29.79 0.07
C ALA A 13 20.62 -28.34 -0.15
N LEU A 14 20.82 -27.94 -1.40
CA LEU A 14 21.03 -26.55 -1.80
C LEU A 14 19.70 -25.80 -1.63
N ALA A 15 19.56 -25.02 -0.56
CA ALA A 15 18.45 -24.09 -0.43
C ALA A 15 18.64 -22.94 -1.43
N ALA A 16 17.78 -22.85 -2.44
CA ALA A 16 17.71 -21.68 -3.31
C ALA A 16 17.24 -20.46 -2.50
N PRO A 17 17.75 -19.24 -2.76
CA PRO A 17 17.25 -18.05 -2.11
C PRO A 17 15.80 -17.82 -2.55
N ALA A 18 14.90 -17.69 -1.58
CA ALA A 18 13.55 -17.24 -1.85
C ALA A 18 13.63 -15.76 -2.27
N VAL A 19 13.32 -15.48 -3.53
CA VAL A 19 13.06 -14.10 -3.97
C VAL A 19 11.74 -13.69 -3.32
N ALA A 20 11.81 -12.84 -2.30
CA ALA A 20 10.60 -12.25 -1.72
C ALA A 20 9.89 -11.46 -2.82
N ALA A 21 8.60 -11.73 -3.04
CA ALA A 21 7.81 -10.95 -3.97
C ALA A 21 7.79 -9.50 -3.47
N GLU A 22 8.30 -8.59 -4.28
CA GLU A 22 8.26 -7.16 -3.98
C GLU A 22 6.79 -6.74 -3.79
N ARG A 23 6.51 -6.08 -2.67
CA ARG A 23 5.18 -5.59 -2.28
C ARG A 23 5.00 -4.18 -2.82
N TYR A 24 3.76 -3.73 -2.92
CA TYR A 24 3.54 -2.32 -3.19
C TYR A 24 3.88 -1.49 -1.96
N GLU A 25 4.42 -0.32 -2.22
CA GLU A 25 4.77 0.71 -1.24
C GLU A 25 4.13 2.01 -1.72
N ALA A 26 3.60 2.79 -0.77
CA ALA A 26 2.97 4.06 -1.09
C ALA A 26 3.42 5.14 -0.11
N ALA A 27 3.83 6.28 -0.65
CA ALA A 27 3.91 7.54 0.08
C ALA A 27 2.66 8.37 -0.24
N LEU A 28 2.32 9.29 0.67
CA LEU A 28 1.13 10.10 0.59
C LEU A 28 1.46 11.52 1.04
N ASP A 29 1.08 12.48 0.22
CA ASP A 29 1.04 13.90 0.58
C ASP A 29 -0.40 14.40 0.39
N CYS A 30 -0.94 15.11 1.36
CA CYS A 30 -2.32 15.61 1.34
C CYS A 30 -2.34 17.10 1.65
N VAL A 31 -2.92 17.88 0.75
CA VAL A 31 -3.09 19.33 0.93
C VAL A 31 -4.57 19.68 1.09
N PRO A 32 -4.93 20.59 2.01
CA PRO A 32 -6.30 21.11 2.11
C PRO A 32 -6.78 21.72 0.79
N ALA A 33 -8.05 21.50 0.46
CA ALA A 33 -8.74 22.19 -0.62
C ALA A 33 -9.50 23.42 -0.08
N GLU A 34 -10.21 24.14 -0.95
CA GLU A 34 -10.97 25.34 -0.56
C GLU A 34 -12.12 25.06 0.42
N VAL A 35 -12.63 23.83 0.42
CA VAL A 35 -13.73 23.40 1.28
C VAL A 35 -13.15 22.71 2.52
N ALA A 36 -13.67 23.06 3.70
CA ALA A 36 -13.23 22.46 4.95
C ALA A 36 -13.38 20.94 4.91
N LEU A 37 -12.32 20.25 5.37
CA LEU A 37 -12.19 18.77 5.38
C LEU A 37 -12.10 18.11 3.99
N ASP A 38 -12.04 18.90 2.91
CA ASP A 38 -11.65 18.40 1.61
C ASP A 38 -10.13 18.50 1.45
N TYR A 39 -9.54 17.44 0.92
CA TYR A 39 -8.12 17.32 0.68
C TYR A 39 -7.87 16.80 -0.73
N THR A 40 -6.83 17.33 -1.38
CA THR A 40 -6.24 16.71 -2.56
C THR A 40 -5.01 15.94 -2.11
N CYS A 41 -5.09 14.60 -2.19
CA CYS A 41 -3.95 13.75 -1.85
C CYS A 41 -3.25 13.25 -3.11
N ILE A 42 -1.91 13.30 -3.12
CA ILE A 42 -1.07 12.63 -4.12
C ILE A 42 -0.46 11.39 -3.48
N VAL A 43 -0.77 10.23 -4.06
CA VAL A 43 -0.18 8.94 -3.72
C VAL A 43 0.99 8.68 -4.66
N GLN A 44 2.19 8.45 -4.14
CA GLN A 44 3.32 7.91 -4.90
C GLN A 44 3.38 6.39 -4.70
N LEU A 45 2.92 5.64 -5.68
CA LEU A 45 2.90 4.18 -5.67
C LEU A 45 4.16 3.60 -6.34
N SER A 46 4.84 2.71 -5.64
CA SER A 46 6.03 2.01 -6.13
C SER A 46 6.00 0.52 -5.77
N ARG A 47 6.87 -0.25 -6.42
CA ARG A 47 7.11 -1.67 -6.14
C ARG A 47 8.59 -1.96 -6.39
N GLY A 48 9.30 -2.43 -5.38
CA GLY A 48 10.75 -2.63 -5.48
C GLY A 48 11.52 -1.32 -5.76
N GLY A 49 11.00 -0.19 -5.28
CA GLY A 49 11.54 1.15 -5.57
C GLY A 49 11.27 1.69 -6.97
N VAL A 50 10.53 0.96 -7.82
CA VAL A 50 10.16 1.40 -9.17
C VAL A 50 8.73 1.96 -9.15
N PRO A 51 8.48 3.18 -9.69
CA PRO A 51 7.13 3.73 -9.80
C PRO A 51 6.19 2.83 -10.61
N VAL A 52 4.97 2.66 -10.13
CA VAL A 52 3.97 1.80 -10.79
C VAL A 52 3.02 2.69 -11.60
N ALA A 53 3.18 2.68 -12.92
CA ALA A 53 2.23 3.31 -13.84
C ALA A 53 0.96 2.48 -14.04
N ASP A 54 -0.12 3.14 -14.48
CA ASP A 54 -1.40 2.52 -14.87
C ASP A 54 -2.03 1.58 -13.82
N ALA A 55 -1.75 1.83 -12.54
CA ALA A 55 -2.36 1.11 -11.43
C ALA A 55 -3.82 1.52 -11.28
N ALA A 56 -4.66 0.55 -10.92
CA ALA A 56 -6.05 0.79 -10.59
C ALA A 56 -6.30 0.43 -9.13
N PHE A 57 -6.68 1.41 -8.32
CA PHE A 57 -6.93 1.21 -6.89
C PHE A 57 -7.94 2.22 -6.34
N THR A 58 -8.52 1.89 -5.19
CA THR A 58 -9.34 2.82 -4.40
C THR A 58 -8.69 3.10 -3.06
N VAL A 59 -8.96 4.28 -2.49
CA VAL A 59 -8.55 4.66 -1.13
C VAL A 59 -9.79 4.72 -0.25
N LYS A 60 -9.79 3.94 0.83
CA LYS A 60 -10.82 4.01 1.87
C LYS A 60 -10.21 4.58 3.16
N PRO A 61 -10.60 5.78 3.59
CA PRO A 61 -10.29 6.26 4.92
C PRO A 61 -11.15 5.55 5.98
N ASP A 62 -10.53 5.22 7.12
CA ASP A 62 -11.16 4.63 8.30
C ASP A 62 -10.57 5.28 9.55
N MET A 63 -11.38 5.69 10.52
CA MET A 63 -10.91 6.30 11.77
C MET A 63 -10.90 5.24 12.88
N PRO A 64 -9.73 4.71 13.30
CA PRO A 64 -9.69 3.58 14.23
C PRO A 64 -10.20 3.89 15.65
N SER A 65 -10.17 5.16 16.07
CA SER A 65 -10.68 5.60 17.36
C SER A 65 -12.20 5.54 17.46
N MET A 66 -12.90 5.57 16.32
CA MET A 66 -14.36 5.45 16.24
C MET A 66 -14.75 4.48 15.12
N PRO A 67 -14.49 3.18 15.30
CA PRO A 67 -14.78 2.18 14.28
C PRO A 67 -16.25 2.21 13.89
N LEU A 68 -16.53 2.12 12.59
CA LEU A 68 -17.87 2.10 11.99
C LEU A 68 -18.69 3.40 12.12
N ALA A 69 -18.23 4.42 12.85
CA ALA A 69 -18.95 5.69 12.99
C ALA A 69 -18.87 6.54 11.70
N HIS A 70 -17.73 6.47 11.01
CA HIS A 70 -17.47 7.15 9.75
C HIS A 70 -17.38 6.12 8.64
N ASN A 71 -18.34 6.14 7.70
CA ASN A 71 -18.39 5.22 6.58
C ASN A 71 -18.22 5.97 5.27
N ILE A 72 -17.03 6.53 5.09
CA ILE A 72 -16.64 7.19 3.85
C ILE A 72 -16.48 6.12 2.76
N ALA A 73 -17.09 6.38 1.60
CA ALA A 73 -17.00 5.49 0.45
C ALA A 73 -15.56 5.43 -0.08
N PRO A 74 -15.08 4.27 -0.59
CA PRO A 74 -13.79 4.21 -1.26
C PRO A 74 -13.75 5.16 -2.45
N VAL A 75 -12.69 5.96 -2.53
CA VAL A 75 -12.47 6.92 -3.63
C VAL A 75 -11.52 6.31 -4.65
N PRO A 76 -11.85 6.28 -5.95
CA PRO A 76 -10.93 5.82 -6.98
C PRO A 76 -9.77 6.79 -7.16
N ALA A 77 -8.56 6.26 -7.30
CA ALA A 77 -7.38 7.05 -7.61
C ALA A 77 -7.32 7.36 -9.12
N ALA A 78 -7.00 8.59 -9.46
CA ALA A 78 -6.81 9.04 -10.85
C ALA A 78 -5.31 9.23 -11.13
N ALA A 79 -4.82 8.73 -12.26
CA ALA A 79 -3.42 8.94 -12.64
C ALA A 79 -3.11 10.44 -12.75
N ALA A 80 -1.98 10.86 -12.19
CA ALA A 80 -1.44 12.20 -12.31
C ALA A 80 -0.42 12.30 -13.46
N GLU A 81 0.29 13.42 -13.57
CA GLU A 81 1.23 13.66 -14.67
C GLU A 81 2.48 12.76 -14.62
N THR A 82 2.94 12.42 -13.42
CA THR A 82 4.16 11.60 -13.22
C THR A 82 3.80 10.12 -13.08
N PRO A 83 4.52 9.19 -13.75
CA PRO A 83 4.35 7.76 -13.52
C PRO A 83 4.48 7.38 -12.04
N GLY A 84 3.50 6.64 -11.52
CA GLY A 84 3.44 6.27 -10.10
C GLY A 84 2.71 7.28 -9.22
N GLU A 85 2.36 8.47 -9.73
CA GLU A 85 1.57 9.45 -9.00
C GLU A 85 0.09 9.32 -9.31
N TYR A 86 -0.72 9.38 -8.26
CA TYR A 86 -2.17 9.33 -8.37
C TYR A 86 -2.83 10.37 -7.47
N ALA A 87 -3.72 11.16 -8.04
CA ALA A 87 -4.56 12.10 -7.30
C ALA A 87 -5.78 11.38 -6.71
N VAL A 88 -6.07 11.69 -5.45
CA VAL A 88 -7.20 11.15 -4.69
C VAL A 88 -7.87 12.30 -3.94
N PRO A 89 -9.04 12.77 -4.39
CA PRO A 89 -9.80 13.76 -3.63
C PRO A 89 -10.48 13.09 -2.44
N LEU A 90 -10.13 13.48 -1.23
CA LEU A 90 -10.73 12.95 -0.01
C LEU A 90 -11.57 14.02 0.68
N THR A 91 -12.81 13.68 1.03
CA THR A 91 -13.64 14.46 1.94
C THR A 91 -13.76 13.68 3.24
N LEU A 92 -13.32 14.29 4.35
CA LEU A 92 -13.36 13.68 5.67
C LEU A 92 -14.53 14.23 6.50
N ASP A 93 -14.99 13.44 7.46
CA ASP A 93 -16.04 13.89 8.38
C ASP A 93 -15.49 14.75 9.53
N MET A 94 -14.19 14.65 9.82
CA MET A 94 -13.48 15.40 10.85
C MET A 94 -11.95 15.28 10.74
N HIS A 95 -11.26 16.21 11.39
CA HIS A 95 -9.83 16.13 11.67
C HIS A 95 -9.48 14.97 12.61
N GLY A 96 -8.23 14.53 12.56
CA GLY A 96 -7.68 13.51 13.45
C GLY A 96 -6.84 12.47 12.72
N ARG A 97 -6.53 11.36 13.40
CA ARG A 97 -5.78 10.25 12.83
C ARG A 97 -6.72 9.30 12.08
N TRP A 98 -6.37 9.03 10.84
CA TRP A 98 -7.07 8.12 9.95
C TRP A 98 -6.11 7.06 9.42
N VAL A 99 -6.66 5.89 9.14
CA VAL A 99 -6.02 4.83 8.36
C VAL A 99 -6.56 4.89 6.95
N LEU A 100 -5.69 5.08 5.98
CA LEU A 100 -6.00 5.06 4.57
C LEU A 100 -5.64 3.68 4.00
N ARG A 101 -6.67 2.91 3.64
CA ARG A 101 -6.50 1.61 2.98
C ARG A 101 -6.55 1.80 1.46
N LEU A 102 -5.45 1.49 0.79
CA LEU A 102 -5.33 1.44 -0.66
C LEU A 102 -5.60 -0.01 -1.10
N ASP A 103 -6.74 -0.22 -1.75
CA ASP A 103 -7.12 -1.53 -2.32
C ASP A 103 -6.72 -1.58 -3.80
N ILE A 104 -5.57 -2.20 -4.08
CA ILE A 104 -4.99 -2.27 -5.42
C ILE A 104 -5.58 -3.45 -6.19
N SER A 105 -6.06 -3.19 -7.39
CA SER A 105 -6.71 -4.18 -8.26
C SER A 105 -5.89 -4.52 -9.51
N ALA A 106 -5.06 -3.60 -9.99
CA ALA A 106 -4.16 -3.78 -11.12
C ALA A 106 -2.84 -3.01 -10.90
N PRO A 107 -1.70 -3.47 -11.46
CA PRO A 107 -1.54 -4.67 -12.30
C PRO A 107 -1.54 -5.99 -11.52
N ALA A 108 -1.41 -5.94 -10.19
CA ALA A 108 -1.53 -7.10 -9.31
C ALA A 108 -2.25 -6.69 -8.03
N ARG A 109 -3.09 -7.58 -7.50
CA ARG A 109 -3.85 -7.31 -6.28
C ARG A 109 -2.94 -7.19 -5.07
N ASP A 110 -3.13 -6.15 -4.29
CA ASP A 110 -2.51 -5.97 -2.99
C ASP A 110 -3.30 -4.97 -2.15
N VAL A 111 -2.94 -4.86 -0.88
CA VAL A 111 -3.46 -3.83 0.02
C VAL A 111 -2.30 -3.11 0.66
N VAL A 112 -2.29 -1.79 0.56
CA VAL A 112 -1.37 -0.91 1.29
C VAL A 112 -2.16 -0.12 2.32
N VAL A 113 -1.61 0.05 3.51
CA VAL A 113 -2.28 0.72 4.62
C VAL A 113 -1.36 1.83 5.12
N ILE A 114 -1.87 3.06 5.16
CA ILE A 114 -1.12 4.26 5.57
C ILE A 114 -1.83 4.88 6.78
N ASP A 115 -1.08 5.18 7.84
CA ASP A 115 -1.57 6.01 8.95
C ASP A 115 -1.28 7.48 8.63
N HIS A 116 -2.28 8.35 8.74
CA HIS A 116 -2.13 9.78 8.45
C HIS A 116 -2.96 10.62 9.41
N ALA A 117 -2.40 11.74 9.87
CA ALA A 117 -3.10 12.71 10.70
C ALA A 117 -3.50 13.92 9.86
N PHE A 118 -4.80 14.19 9.80
CA PHE A 118 -5.37 15.37 9.15
C PHE A 118 -5.66 16.40 10.24
N GLU A 119 -4.78 17.40 10.36
CA GLU A 119 -4.88 18.45 11.37
C GLU A 119 -5.59 19.69 10.79
N PRO A 120 -6.24 20.50 11.64
CA PRO A 120 -6.67 21.84 11.22
C PRO A 120 -5.45 22.72 10.95
N GLU A 121 -5.56 23.64 9.98
CA GLU A 121 -4.55 24.68 9.73
C GLU A 121 -4.35 25.62 10.95
#